data_AF-A0A950VFB8-F1
#
_entry.id   AF-A0A950VFB8-F1
#
_cell.length_a   1.000
_cell.length_b   1.000
_cell.length_c   1.000
_cell.angle_alpha   90.00
_cell.angle_beta   90.00
_cell.angle_gamma   90.00
#
_symmetry.space_group_name_H-M   'P 1'
#
loop_
_entity.id
_entity.type
_entity.pdbx_description
1 polymer ?
#
loop_
_entity_poly.entity_id
_entity_poly.type
_entity_poly.pdbx_seq_one_letter_code
_entity_poly.pdbx_strand_id
1 'polypeptide(L)'
;MTARVSVRDQLGSFLLALVLIAPELASAQSTLPSGNIPPAPVGHRQPTARDVPSNDSDKAAPGPDSLKTPENANNEPFGPALKALPKLDIKATCRRAQPLSGQESAYQGCINDETDAQRELSRTWFDFKPRPRSTCTQETNIGGAPSYVELLTCLQLDKQAVEAQIENKKQLNVPQAPSEPRE
;
A
#
# COMPACT_ATOMS: atom_id res chain seq x y z
N MET A 1 -1.42 33.99 -39.64
CA MET A 1 -2.66 33.89 -38.84
C MET A 1 -3.28 32.53 -39.09
N THR A 2 -3.34 31.72 -38.04
CA THR A 2 -3.95 30.39 -37.98
C THR A 2 -5.48 30.52 -37.91
N ALA A 3 -6.22 29.65 -38.60
CA ALA A 3 -7.65 29.45 -38.34
C ALA A 3 -8.01 27.96 -38.50
N ARG A 4 -8.66 27.41 -37.46
CA ARG A 4 -9.20 26.05 -37.34
C ARG A 4 -10.61 26.00 -37.93
N VAL A 5 -11.01 24.85 -38.49
CA VAL A 5 -12.42 24.42 -38.63
C VAL A 5 -12.43 22.91 -38.40
N SER A 6 -12.70 22.42 -37.18
CA SER A 6 -14.03 22.07 -36.63
C SER A 6 -14.74 20.98 -37.43
N VAL A 7 -14.47 19.71 -37.09
CA VAL A 7 -15.26 18.56 -37.54
C VAL A 7 -16.27 18.24 -36.44
N ARG A 8 -17.49 18.74 -36.61
CA ARG A 8 -18.67 18.25 -35.90
C ARG A 8 -19.82 18.20 -36.89
N ASP A 9 -20.55 17.08 -36.85
CA ASP A 9 -21.77 16.79 -37.59
C ASP A 9 -21.65 16.37 -39.06
N GLN A 10 -21.57 15.06 -39.28
CA GLN A 10 -22.22 14.43 -40.44
C GLN A 10 -22.80 13.07 -40.01
N LEU A 11 -23.85 13.12 -39.19
CA LEU A 11 -24.78 12.00 -39.01
C LEU A 11 -25.76 11.99 -40.19
N GLY A 12 -25.69 10.97 -41.04
CA GLY A 12 -26.58 10.83 -42.18
C GLY A 12 -26.44 9.49 -42.88
N SER A 13 -27.26 8.53 -42.45
CA SER A 13 -27.76 7.35 -43.17
C SER A 13 -26.96 6.79 -44.35
N PHE A 14 -26.25 5.69 -44.09
CA PHE A 14 -26.01 4.66 -45.11
C PHE A 14 -26.48 3.31 -44.57
N LEU A 15 -27.74 2.99 -44.84
CA LEU A 15 -28.23 1.60 -44.83
C LEU A 15 -27.77 0.96 -46.14
N LEU A 16 -26.74 0.09 -46.10
CA LEU A 16 -26.43 -0.83 -47.19
C LEU A 16 -25.56 -2.00 -46.70
N ALA A 17 -26.16 -3.20 -46.81
CA ALA A 17 -25.56 -4.54 -46.89
C ALA A 17 -24.57 -5.00 -45.79
N LEU A 18 -25.10 -5.75 -44.83
CA LEU A 18 -24.33 -6.55 -43.88
C LEU A 18 -23.79 -7.81 -44.61
N VAL A 19 -22.64 -7.68 -45.27
CA VAL A 19 -21.85 -8.84 -45.71
C VAL A 19 -21.11 -9.37 -44.49
N LEU A 20 -21.48 -10.57 -44.03
CA LEU A 20 -20.74 -11.31 -43.01
C LEU A 20 -19.38 -11.72 -43.58
N ILE A 21 -18.38 -10.85 -43.40
CA ILE A 21 -16.97 -11.24 -43.49
C ILE A 21 -16.56 -11.54 -42.05
N ALA A 22 -16.45 -12.81 -41.70
CA ALA A 22 -15.78 -13.20 -40.47
C ALA A 22 -14.33 -12.70 -40.57
N PRO A 23 -13.85 -11.85 -39.64
CA PRO A 23 -12.42 -11.63 -39.55
C PRO A 23 -11.82 -12.95 -39.06
N GLU A 24 -11.00 -13.58 -39.90
CA GLU A 24 -10.04 -14.58 -39.42
C GLU A 24 -9.28 -13.93 -38.25
N LEU A 25 -9.43 -14.51 -37.06
CA LEU A 25 -8.53 -14.28 -35.95
C LEU A 25 -7.18 -14.87 -36.34
N ALA A 26 -6.43 -14.13 -37.15
CA ALA A 26 -5.02 -14.35 -37.36
C ALA A 26 -4.37 -14.17 -35.99
N SER A 27 -4.14 -15.31 -35.32
CA SER A 27 -3.35 -15.39 -34.10
C SER A 27 -1.96 -14.90 -34.47
N ALA A 28 -1.65 -13.64 -34.14
CA ALA A 28 -0.29 -13.13 -34.19
C ALA A 28 0.50 -13.86 -33.09
N GLN A 29 1.02 -15.04 -33.42
CA GLN A 29 2.01 -15.71 -32.60
C GLN A 29 3.30 -14.92 -32.75
N SER A 30 3.65 -14.13 -31.75
CA SER A 30 4.97 -13.54 -31.63
C SER A 30 5.99 -14.66 -31.50
N THR A 31 6.56 -15.12 -32.61
CA THR A 31 7.74 -15.99 -32.61
C THR A 31 8.90 -15.16 -32.08
N LEU A 32 9.18 -15.28 -30.78
CA LEU A 32 10.39 -14.72 -30.19
C LEU A 32 11.61 -15.38 -30.85
N PRO A 33 12.60 -14.61 -31.34
CA PRO A 33 13.84 -15.18 -31.80
C PRO A 33 14.52 -15.87 -30.62
N SER A 34 14.69 -17.19 -30.75
CA SER A 34 15.45 -18.01 -29.80
C SER A 34 16.94 -17.72 -30.00
N GLY A 35 17.38 -16.56 -29.52
CA GLY A 35 18.77 -16.13 -29.48
C GLY A 35 19.25 -16.08 -28.04
N ASN A 36 20.42 -16.65 -27.78
CA ASN A 36 21.06 -16.77 -26.46
C ASN A 36 20.92 -15.49 -25.61
N ILE A 37 19.98 -15.51 -24.66
CA ILE A 37 19.82 -14.48 -23.64
C ILE A 37 20.89 -14.76 -22.57
N PRO A 38 21.83 -13.83 -22.28
CA PRO A 38 22.75 -14.01 -21.17
C PRO A 38 21.96 -14.13 -19.87
N PRO A 39 22.35 -15.00 -18.94
CA PRO A 39 21.63 -15.17 -17.68
C PRO A 39 21.60 -13.83 -16.93
N ALA A 40 20.44 -13.48 -16.39
CA ALA A 40 20.33 -12.33 -15.51
C ALA A 40 21.29 -12.52 -14.31
N PRO A 41 21.95 -11.44 -13.83
CA PRO A 41 22.76 -11.51 -12.63
C PRO A 41 21.97 -12.16 -11.49
N VAL A 42 22.57 -13.16 -10.83
CA VAL A 42 21.94 -13.86 -9.69
C VAL A 42 21.91 -12.90 -8.50
N GLY A 43 20.87 -12.08 -8.44
CA GLY A 43 20.48 -11.35 -7.23
C GLY A 43 19.70 -12.25 -6.28
N HIS A 44 19.32 -11.72 -5.11
CA HIS A 44 18.43 -12.39 -4.17
C HIS A 44 17.16 -12.87 -4.91
N ARG A 45 16.98 -14.19 -5.03
CA ARG A 45 15.79 -14.80 -5.63
C ARG A 45 14.56 -14.37 -4.84
N GLN A 46 13.46 -14.01 -5.51
CA GLN A 46 12.19 -13.80 -4.81
C GLN A 46 11.82 -15.06 -4.02
N PRO A 47 11.41 -14.92 -2.75
CA PRO A 47 10.91 -16.03 -1.95
C PRO A 47 9.81 -16.78 -2.72
N THR A 48 9.91 -18.10 -2.75
CA THR A 48 8.83 -18.95 -3.27
C THR A 48 7.73 -19.08 -2.23
N ALA A 49 6.55 -19.55 -2.62
CA ALA A 49 5.45 -19.81 -1.68
C ALA A 49 5.83 -20.73 -0.51
N ARG A 50 6.89 -21.55 -0.66
CA ARG A 50 7.44 -22.39 0.42
C ARG A 50 8.27 -21.63 1.44
N ASP A 51 8.79 -20.47 1.05
CA ASP A 51 9.64 -19.59 1.87
C ASP A 51 8.80 -18.56 2.65
N VAL A 52 7.48 -18.56 2.46
CA VAL A 52 6.53 -17.74 3.23
C VAL A 52 6.21 -18.50 4.53
N PRO A 53 6.54 -17.96 5.72
CA PRO A 53 6.14 -18.56 6.99
C PRO A 53 4.61 -18.74 7.08
N SER A 54 4.16 -19.74 7.84
CA SER A 54 2.73 -19.89 8.13
C SER A 54 2.17 -18.62 8.80
N ASN A 55 0.91 -18.32 8.50
CA ASN A 55 0.21 -17.19 9.08
C ASN A 55 -0.01 -17.44 10.60
N ASP A 56 0.82 -16.84 11.45
CA ASP A 56 0.77 -16.98 12.90
C ASP A 56 -0.29 -16.07 13.57
N SER A 57 -1.31 -15.62 12.82
CA SER A 57 -2.38 -14.73 13.31
C SER A 57 -3.20 -15.28 14.48
N ASP A 58 -3.09 -16.57 14.81
CA ASP A 58 -3.71 -17.15 16.01
C ASP A 58 -2.93 -16.84 17.31
N LYS A 59 -1.73 -16.27 17.21
CA LYS A 59 -1.09 -15.62 18.37
C LYS A 59 -1.75 -14.27 18.54
N ALA A 60 -2.75 -14.22 19.43
CA ALA A 60 -3.18 -12.97 20.03
C ALA A 60 -1.96 -12.12 20.33
N ALA A 61 -1.96 -10.87 19.84
CA ALA A 61 -0.99 -9.88 20.27
C ALA A 61 -0.88 -9.95 21.80
N PRO A 62 0.33 -9.80 22.39
CA PRO A 62 0.47 -9.76 23.84
C PRO A 62 -0.62 -8.84 24.40
N GLY A 63 -1.48 -9.42 25.23
CA GLY A 63 -2.60 -8.69 25.82
C GLY A 63 -2.08 -7.48 26.61
N PRO A 64 -2.98 -6.59 27.06
CA PRO A 64 -2.61 -5.40 27.83
C PRO A 64 -1.93 -5.70 29.19
N ASP A 65 -1.59 -6.94 29.52
CA ASP A 65 -1.08 -7.36 30.83
C ASP A 65 0.38 -6.95 31.10
N SER A 66 1.13 -6.52 30.08
CA SER A 66 2.44 -5.88 30.29
C SER A 66 2.36 -4.36 30.46
N LEU A 67 1.16 -3.77 30.43
CA LEU A 67 0.96 -2.37 30.79
C LEU A 67 0.88 -2.25 32.32
N LYS A 68 2.05 -2.17 32.96
CA LYS A 68 2.16 -1.63 34.31
C LYS A 68 1.54 -0.23 34.28
N THR A 69 0.31 -0.11 34.80
CA THR A 69 -0.39 1.16 34.89
C THR A 69 0.33 1.99 35.95
N PRO A 70 0.90 3.17 35.65
CA PRO A 70 1.35 4.05 36.71
C PRO A 70 0.12 4.52 37.46
N GLU A 71 0.01 4.06 38.69
CA GLU A 71 -1.01 4.38 39.67
C GLU A 71 -0.85 5.86 40.09
N ASN A 72 -1.24 6.80 39.22
CA ASN A 72 -1.54 8.17 39.63
C ASN A 72 -2.42 8.90 38.60
N ALA A 73 -3.64 9.24 39.03
CA ALA A 73 -4.75 9.75 38.25
C ALA A 73 -4.64 11.25 37.90
N ASN A 74 -3.62 11.61 37.14
CA ASN A 74 -3.57 12.86 36.37
C ASN A 74 -3.16 12.63 34.90
N ASN A 75 -3.17 11.38 34.42
CA ASN A 75 -2.53 10.96 33.18
C ASN A 75 -3.53 10.33 32.20
N GLU A 76 -3.87 11.06 31.12
CA GLU A 76 -4.46 10.43 29.93
C GLU A 76 -3.49 9.34 29.44
N PRO A 77 -3.93 8.06 29.30
CA PRO A 77 -3.05 6.93 28.96
C PRO A 77 -2.29 7.07 27.63
N PHE A 78 -2.63 8.09 26.84
CA PHE A 78 -2.10 8.34 25.51
C PHE A 78 -1.65 9.81 25.31
N GLY A 79 -1.64 10.60 26.39
CA GLY A 79 -1.12 11.97 26.41
C GLY A 79 -1.77 12.95 25.41
N PRO A 80 -1.17 14.14 25.21
CA PRO A 80 -1.68 15.14 24.26
C PRO A 80 -1.62 14.70 22.79
N ALA A 81 -0.94 13.59 22.48
CA ALA A 81 -0.80 13.08 21.12
C ALA A 81 -2.12 12.61 20.52
N LEU A 82 -3.04 12.02 21.30
CA LEU A 82 -4.38 11.67 20.81
C LEU A 82 -5.16 12.87 20.26
N LYS A 83 -4.96 14.05 20.87
CA LYS A 83 -5.63 15.29 20.43
C LYS A 83 -5.12 15.76 19.07
N ALA A 84 -3.91 15.33 18.69
CA ALA A 84 -3.28 15.67 17.42
C ALA A 84 -3.54 14.63 16.32
N LEU A 85 -4.09 13.46 16.66
CA LEU A 85 -4.46 12.45 15.67
C LEU A 85 -5.74 12.86 14.91
N PRO A 86 -5.87 12.45 13.64
CA PRO A 86 -7.16 12.52 12.96
C PRO A 86 -8.18 11.65 13.69
N LYS A 87 -9.43 12.11 13.74
CA LYS A 87 -10.55 11.40 14.35
C LYS A 87 -11.20 10.51 13.30
N LEU A 88 -10.80 9.24 13.26
CA LEU A 88 -11.36 8.24 12.35
C LEU A 88 -12.40 7.40 13.10
N ASP A 89 -13.50 7.06 12.45
CA ASP A 89 -14.56 6.25 13.05
C ASP A 89 -14.30 4.76 12.79
N ILE A 90 -13.70 4.10 13.78
CA ILE A 90 -13.39 2.67 13.76
C ILE A 90 -14.61 1.81 13.41
N LYS A 91 -15.81 2.15 13.90
CA LYS A 91 -17.02 1.36 13.60
C LYS A 91 -17.45 1.54 12.16
N ALA A 92 -17.31 2.74 11.60
CA ALA A 92 -17.57 2.98 10.19
C ALA A 92 -16.59 2.20 9.31
N THR A 93 -15.30 2.16 9.68
CA THR A 93 -14.24 1.40 9.00
C THR A 93 -14.53 -0.10 9.00
N CYS A 94 -14.89 -0.64 10.17
CA CYS A 94 -15.12 -2.07 10.34
C CYS A 94 -16.49 -2.56 9.87
N ARG A 95 -17.39 -1.68 9.45
CA ARG A 95 -18.76 -2.07 9.03
C ARG A 95 -18.77 -3.16 7.96
N ARG A 96 -17.81 -3.15 7.03
CA ARG A 96 -17.70 -4.16 5.96
C ARG A 96 -17.22 -5.53 6.43
N ALA A 97 -16.62 -5.60 7.62
CA ALA A 97 -16.20 -6.85 8.26
C ALA A 97 -17.33 -7.49 9.08
N GLN A 98 -18.53 -6.89 9.12
CA GLN A 98 -19.68 -7.49 9.78
C GLN A 98 -20.04 -8.83 9.10
N PRO A 99 -20.23 -9.91 9.88
CA PRO A 99 -20.55 -11.21 9.31
C PRO A 99 -21.93 -11.19 8.66
N LEU A 100 -22.05 -11.81 7.48
CA LEU A 100 -23.35 -12.09 6.85
C LEU A 100 -24.13 -13.17 7.62
N SER A 101 -23.42 -14.01 8.40
CA SER A 101 -23.99 -15.02 9.28
C SER A 101 -23.08 -15.26 10.49
N GLY A 102 -23.51 -14.81 11.67
CA GLY A 102 -23.16 -15.32 13.01
C GLY A 102 -21.71 -15.34 13.50
N GLN A 103 -20.72 -15.10 12.65
CA GLN A 103 -19.30 -15.21 13.01
C GLN A 103 -18.72 -13.84 13.35
N GLU A 104 -18.95 -13.42 14.61
CA GLU A 104 -18.47 -12.14 15.20
C GLU A 104 -16.96 -11.90 15.09
N SER A 105 -16.17 -12.91 14.72
CA SER A 105 -14.71 -12.87 14.76
C SER A 105 -14.08 -11.85 13.82
N ALA A 106 -14.60 -11.67 12.60
CA ALA A 106 -14.00 -10.76 11.62
C ALA A 106 -14.22 -9.29 11.98
N TYR A 107 -15.44 -8.94 12.41
CA TYR A 107 -15.76 -7.59 12.87
C TYR A 107 -14.95 -7.24 14.12
N GLN A 108 -14.92 -8.13 15.11
CA GLN A 108 -14.16 -7.89 16.34
C GLN A 108 -12.65 -7.81 16.08
N GLY A 109 -12.12 -8.65 15.17
CA GLY A 109 -10.73 -8.56 14.72
C GLY A 109 -10.41 -7.18 14.15
N CYS A 110 -11.26 -6.68 13.24
CA CYS A 110 -11.09 -5.33 12.69
C CYS A 110 -11.11 -4.23 13.78
N ILE A 111 -12.05 -4.30 14.73
CA ILE A 111 -12.12 -3.31 15.82
C ILE A 111 -10.81 -3.31 16.63
N ASN A 112 -10.25 -4.50 16.90
CA ASN A 112 -9.00 -4.64 17.63
C ASN A 112 -7.83 -4.03 16.84
N ASP A 113 -7.67 -4.41 15.57
CA ASP A 113 -6.60 -3.92 14.69
C ASP A 113 -6.62 -2.38 14.57
N GLU A 114 -7.80 -1.80 14.37
CA GLU A 114 -7.97 -0.35 14.28
C GLU A 114 -7.65 0.37 15.61
N THR A 115 -8.05 -0.23 16.74
CA THR A 115 -7.78 0.32 18.07
C THR A 115 -6.29 0.28 18.40
N ASP A 116 -5.63 -0.82 18.04
CA ASP A 116 -4.18 -0.98 18.26
C ASP A 116 -3.37 -0.08 17.35
N ALA A 117 -3.78 0.10 16.08
CA ALA A 117 -3.18 1.08 15.19
C ALA A 117 -3.35 2.52 15.71
N GLN A 118 -4.53 2.88 16.25
CA GLN A 118 -4.72 4.20 16.88
C GLN A 118 -3.80 4.39 18.08
N ARG A 119 -3.66 3.36 18.92
CA ARG A 119 -2.75 3.38 20.07
C ARG A 119 -1.30 3.55 19.63
N GLU A 120 -0.87 2.83 18.61
CA GLU A 120 0.50 2.94 18.10
C GLU A 120 0.76 4.32 17.48
N LEU A 121 -0.18 4.84 16.70
CA LEU A 121 -0.14 6.21 16.20
C LEU A 121 -0.05 7.22 17.34
N SER A 122 -0.77 7.03 18.44
CA SER A 122 -0.70 7.96 19.58
C SER A 122 0.70 8.05 20.19
N ARG A 123 1.48 6.96 20.15
CA ARG A 123 2.84 6.90 20.68
C ARG A 123 3.86 7.49 19.71
N THR A 124 3.69 7.23 18.41
CA THR A 124 4.69 7.50 17.38
C THR A 124 4.36 8.70 16.49
N TRP A 125 3.19 9.34 16.66
CA TRP A 125 2.70 10.42 15.77
C TRP A 125 3.76 11.49 15.50
N PHE A 126 4.48 11.91 16.54
CA PHE A 126 5.46 12.98 16.43
C PHE A 126 6.83 12.53 15.92
N ASP A 127 7.07 11.23 15.77
CA ASP A 127 8.26 10.70 15.10
C ASP A 127 8.15 10.85 13.57
N PHE A 128 6.92 10.95 13.06
CA PHE A 128 6.67 11.18 11.64
C PHE A 128 6.70 12.66 11.27
N LYS A 129 7.32 12.97 10.13
CA LYS A 129 7.42 14.34 9.61
C LYS A 129 6.02 14.92 9.32
N PRO A 130 5.83 16.25 9.44
CA PRO A 130 4.51 16.89 9.21
C PRO A 130 3.89 16.64 7.83
N ARG A 131 4.70 16.64 6.76
CA ARG A 131 4.21 16.44 5.38
C ARG A 131 3.61 15.03 5.17
N PRO A 132 4.31 13.93 5.52
CA PRO A 132 3.75 12.59 5.50
C PRO A 132 2.48 12.44 6.35
N ARG A 133 2.46 13.03 7.55
CA ARG A 133 1.24 13.07 8.38
C ARG A 133 0.04 13.64 7.65
N SER A 134 0.20 14.79 7.01
CA SER A 134 -0.88 15.41 6.23
C SER A 134 -1.24 14.58 5.00
N THR A 135 -0.24 14.07 4.28
CA THR A 135 -0.44 13.33 3.02
C THR A 135 -1.15 12.02 3.29
N CYS A 136 -0.61 11.18 4.16
CA CYS A 136 -1.20 9.88 4.53
C CYS A 136 -2.60 10.03 5.13
N THR A 137 -2.85 11.07 5.94
CA THR A 137 -4.21 11.33 6.43
C THR A 137 -5.18 11.65 5.29
N GLN A 138 -4.73 12.33 4.24
CA GLN A 138 -5.57 12.60 3.08
C GLN A 138 -5.81 11.34 2.25
N GLU A 139 -4.79 10.50 2.06
CA GLU A 139 -4.91 9.25 1.31
C GLU A 139 -5.92 8.29 1.95
N THR A 140 -5.96 8.17 3.28
CA THR A 140 -6.92 7.27 3.94
C THR A 140 -8.39 7.67 3.76
N ASN A 141 -8.66 8.91 3.31
CA ASN A 141 -10.03 9.33 2.98
C ASN A 141 -10.47 8.88 1.59
N ILE A 142 -9.59 8.27 0.80
CA ILE A 142 -9.87 7.79 -0.55
C ILE A 142 -10.33 6.33 -0.48
N GLY A 143 -11.41 5.98 -1.18
CA GLY A 143 -11.83 4.57 -1.31
C GLY A 143 -12.76 4.04 -0.20
N GLY A 144 -13.24 4.88 0.72
CA GLY A 144 -14.31 4.52 1.65
C GLY A 144 -14.15 5.14 3.03
N ALA A 145 -14.41 4.33 4.06
CA ALA A 145 -14.22 4.74 5.45
C ALA A 145 -12.72 4.70 5.81
N PRO A 146 -12.16 5.78 6.38
CA PRO A 146 -10.74 5.90 6.66
C PRO A 146 -10.28 4.97 7.79
N SER A 147 -9.07 4.43 7.67
CA SER A 147 -8.51 3.44 8.61
C SER A 147 -7.28 3.97 9.35
N TYR A 148 -7.18 3.67 10.65
CA TYR A 148 -5.95 3.90 11.43
C TYR A 148 -4.84 2.95 11.03
N VAL A 149 -5.16 1.70 10.66
CA VAL A 149 -4.20 0.73 10.12
C VAL A 149 -3.57 1.29 8.85
N GLU A 150 -4.39 1.74 7.91
CA GLU A 150 -3.91 2.34 6.65
C GLU A 150 -3.05 3.58 6.88
N LEU A 151 -3.46 4.46 7.80
CA LEU A 151 -2.71 5.67 8.14
C LEU A 151 -1.33 5.32 8.71
N LEU A 152 -1.29 4.39 9.67
CA LEU A 152 -0.05 3.92 10.27
C LEU A 152 0.88 3.30 9.22
N THR A 153 0.33 2.42 8.37
CA THR A 153 1.09 1.78 7.30
C THR A 153 1.65 2.78 6.30
N CYS A 154 0.84 3.76 5.85
CA CYS A 154 1.33 4.79 4.94
C CYS A 154 2.52 5.57 5.52
N LEU A 155 2.44 5.93 6.80
CA LEU A 155 3.51 6.66 7.49
C LEU A 155 4.79 5.83 7.64
N GLN A 156 4.64 4.54 7.96
CA GLN A 156 5.77 3.61 8.04
C GLN A 156 6.43 3.40 6.67
N LEU A 157 5.64 3.27 5.61
CA LEU A 157 6.14 3.13 4.24
C LEU A 157 6.88 4.39 3.77
N ASP A 158 6.35 5.59 4.04
CA ASP A 158 7.05 6.84 3.72
C ASP A 158 8.39 6.94 4.46
N LYS A 159 8.42 6.59 5.75
CA LYS A 159 9.65 6.56 6.53
C LYS A 159 10.67 5.59 5.93
N GLN A 160 10.26 4.35 5.64
CA GLN A 160 11.10 3.33 5.02
C GLN A 160 11.61 3.77 3.64
N ALA A 161 10.76 4.40 2.82
CA ALA A 161 11.15 4.90 1.50
C ALA A 161 12.23 5.98 1.60
N VAL A 162 12.13 6.90 2.57
CA VAL A 162 13.16 7.91 2.81
C VAL A 162 14.47 7.28 3.27
N GLU A 163 14.41 6.31 4.18
CA GLU A 163 15.59 5.57 4.66
C GLU A 163 16.30 4.84 3.51
N ALA A 164 15.54 4.13 2.68
CA ALA A 164 16.07 3.47 1.50
C ALA A 164 16.71 4.45 0.50
N GLN A 165 16.12 5.63 0.29
CA GLN A 165 16.71 6.66 -0.58
C GLN A 165 18.05 7.17 -0.06
N ILE A 166 18.18 7.34 1.26
CA ILE A 166 19.43 7.75 1.90
C ILE A 166 20.50 6.68 1.69
N GLU A 167 20.17 5.40 1.85
CA GLU A 167 21.09 4.29 1.64
C GLU A 167 21.55 4.18 0.18
N ASN A 168 20.61 4.26 -0.77
CA ASN A 168 20.93 4.25 -2.19
C ASN A 168 21.90 5.39 -2.57
N LYS A 169 21.65 6.60 -2.05
CA LYS A 169 22.55 7.75 -2.27
C LYS A 169 23.96 7.48 -1.74
N LYS A 170 24.11 6.85 -0.58
CA LYS A 170 25.43 6.49 -0.05
C LYS A 170 26.17 5.55 -1.00
N GLN A 171 25.49 4.55 -1.56
CA GLN A 171 26.09 3.61 -2.53
C GLN A 171 26.53 4.30 -3.83
N LEU A 172 25.72 5.23 -4.33
CA LEU A 172 26.08 6.07 -5.49
C LEU A 172 27.32 6.94 -5.25
N ASN A 173 27.64 7.23 -3.99
CA ASN A 173 28.79 8.04 -3.59
C ASN A 173 30.03 7.20 -3.21
N VAL A 174 30.00 5.87 -3.33
CA VAL A 174 31.18 5.02 -3.12
C VAL A 174 32.08 5.09 -4.37
N PRO A 175 33.37 5.48 -4.24
CA PRO A 175 34.33 5.38 -5.34
C PRO A 175 34.41 3.93 -5.83
N GLN A 176 34.20 3.70 -7.12
CA GLN A 176 34.26 2.37 -7.72
C GLN A 176 35.66 1.79 -7.49
N ALA A 177 35.73 0.65 -6.79
CA ALA A 177 36.99 -0.08 -6.59
C ALA A 177 37.61 -0.43 -7.96
N PRO A 178 38.95 -0.48 -8.06
CA PRO A 178 39.61 -0.84 -9.32
C PRO A 178 39.07 -2.18 -9.80
N SER A 179 38.59 -2.24 -11.04
CA SER A 179 38.20 -3.50 -11.67
C SER A 179 39.40 -4.44 -11.69
N GLU A 180 39.30 -5.53 -10.95
CA GLU A 180 40.29 -6.60 -10.89
C GLU A 180 40.53 -7.15 -12.31
N PRO A 181 41.79 -7.32 -12.77
CA PRO A 181 42.07 -7.84 -14.10
C PRO A 181 41.50 -9.25 -14.24
N ARG A 182 40.64 -9.44 -15.23
CA ARG A 182 40.11 -10.75 -15.62
C ARG A 182 41.24 -11.53 -16.32
N GLU A 183 41.78 -12.53 -15.63
CA GLU A 183 42.74 -13.52 -16.17
C GLU A 183 42.02 -14.53 -17.09
#